data_AF-A0A8S3K3M0-F1
#
_entry.id   AF-A0A8S3K3M0-F1
#
_cell.length_a   1.000
_cell.length_b   1.000
_cell.length_c   1.000
_cell.angle_alpha   90.00
_cell.angle_beta   90.00
_cell.angle_gamma   90.00
#
_symmetry.space_group_name_H-M   'P 1'
#
loop_
_entity.id
_entity.type
_entity.pdbx_description
1 polymer ?
#
loop_
_entity_poly.entity_id
_entity_poly.type
_entity_poly.pdbx_seq_one_letter_code
_entity_poly.pdbx_strand_id
1 'polypeptide(L)'
;GSAVEFEQKATKFFSDTNAFIELSCNPFNEILDKVIQLLNTLRGKDLIRKWQYEQMMPDRTTCELAHLYFNPKTHKDGIPVRPIESTIHASTTKISKFLDNILRPIFDAKCKDTTIIDGASLITELSKYNKKGLLKPTTLFCTFDIRNL
;
A
#
# COMPACT_ATOMS: atom_id res chain seq x y z
N GLY A 1 -7.95 -20.73 -16.38
CA GLY A 1 -6.84 -20.24 -17.21
C GLY A 1 -5.60 -21.03 -16.89
N SER A 2 -4.78 -21.31 -17.90
CA SER A 2 -3.49 -21.99 -17.73
C SER A 2 -2.42 -20.99 -17.23
N ALA A 3 -1.30 -21.49 -16.71
CA ALA A 3 -0.16 -20.64 -16.35
C ALA A 3 0.33 -19.79 -17.54
N VAL A 4 0.42 -20.40 -18.72
CA VAL A 4 0.80 -19.76 -19.99
C VAL A 4 -0.12 -18.59 -20.34
N GLU A 5 -1.42 -18.72 -20.14
CA GLU A 5 -2.39 -17.65 -20.39
C GLU A 5 -2.12 -16.43 -19.48
N PHE A 6 -1.80 -16.66 -18.20
CA PHE A 6 -1.54 -15.58 -17.25
C PHE A 6 -0.17 -14.92 -17.49
N GLU A 7 0.84 -15.67 -17.90
CA GLU A 7 2.13 -15.12 -18.34
C GLU A 7 1.95 -14.18 -19.54
N GLN A 8 1.18 -14.59 -20.55
CA GLN A 8 0.86 -13.75 -21.71
C GLN A 8 0.14 -12.47 -21.31
N LYS A 9 -0.81 -12.55 -20.36
CA LYS A 9 -1.51 -11.37 -19.83
C LYS A 9 -0.57 -10.43 -19.05
N ALA A 10 0.40 -10.97 -18.30
CA ALA A 10 1.40 -10.16 -17.62
C ALA A 10 2.32 -9.45 -18.63
N THR A 11 2.84 -10.17 -19.63
CA THR A 11 3.66 -9.58 -20.71
C THR A 11 2.91 -8.47 -21.45
N LYS A 12 1.64 -8.72 -21.79
CA LYS A 12 0.78 -7.70 -22.41
C LYS A 12 0.58 -6.47 -21.51
N PHE A 13 0.40 -6.67 -20.21
CA PHE A 13 0.29 -5.55 -19.28
C PHE A 13 1.56 -4.67 -19.28
N PHE A 14 2.74 -5.28 -19.34
CA PHE A 14 3.99 -4.52 -19.44
C PHE A 14 4.09 -3.73 -20.76
N SER A 15 3.75 -4.36 -21.90
CA SER A 15 3.78 -3.67 -23.20
C SER A 15 2.76 -2.53 -23.30
N ASP A 16 1.58 -2.71 -22.73
CA ASP A 16 0.47 -1.75 -22.87
C ASP A 16 0.66 -0.51 -21.99
N THR A 17 1.34 -0.63 -20.84
CA THR A 17 1.42 0.44 -19.84
C THR A 17 2.73 1.24 -19.88
N ASN A 18 3.82 0.65 -20.37
CA ASN A 18 5.17 1.21 -20.28
C ASN A 18 5.54 1.69 -18.86
N ALA A 19 4.92 1.10 -17.83
CA ALA A 19 5.06 1.52 -16.43
C ALA A 19 6.28 0.91 -15.73
N PHE A 20 6.90 -0.11 -16.33
CA PHE A 20 8.00 -0.86 -15.76
C PHE A 20 9.12 -1.01 -16.79
N ILE A 21 10.36 -1.02 -16.30
CA ILE A 21 11.55 -1.31 -17.09
C ILE A 21 12.26 -2.53 -16.49
N GLU A 22 12.87 -3.33 -17.36
CA GLU A 22 13.75 -4.40 -16.91
C GLU A 22 15.08 -3.81 -16.43
N LEU A 23 15.56 -4.29 -15.29
CA LEU A 23 16.85 -3.89 -14.73
C LEU A 23 17.91 -4.93 -15.07
N SER A 24 19.13 -4.47 -15.34
CA SER A 24 20.27 -5.33 -15.66
C SER A 24 20.84 -6.06 -14.42
N CYS A 25 20.51 -5.61 -13.22
CA CYS A 25 20.97 -6.19 -11.97
C CYS A 25 19.92 -6.05 -10.85
N ASN A 26 20.11 -6.82 -9.77
CA ASN A 26 19.26 -6.72 -8.59
C ASN A 26 19.61 -5.44 -7.79
N PRO A 27 18.68 -4.48 -7.64
CA PRO A 27 18.94 -3.20 -6.98
C PRO A 27 18.81 -3.25 -5.45
N PHE A 28 18.56 -4.42 -4.85
CA PHE A 28 18.21 -4.55 -3.43
C PHE A 28 19.23 -3.89 -2.48
N ASN A 29 20.52 -4.23 -2.63
CA ASN A 29 21.55 -3.69 -1.76
C ASN A 29 21.70 -2.17 -1.92
N GLU A 30 21.62 -1.66 -3.14
CA GLU A 30 21.69 -0.22 -3.41
C GLU A 30 20.55 0.54 -2.71
N ILE A 31 19.32 0.03 -2.82
CA ILE A 31 18.14 0.64 -2.19
C ILE A 31 18.26 0.58 -0.66
N LEU A 32 18.68 -0.56 -0.12
CA LEU A 32 18.86 -0.76 1.32
C LEU A 32 19.94 0.18 1.87
N ASP A 33 21.07 0.29 1.19
CA ASP A 33 22.18 1.15 1.59
C ASP A 33 21.79 2.63 1.57
N LYS A 34 21.00 3.06 0.58
CA LYS A 34 20.44 4.44 0.55
C LYS A 34 19.59 4.74 1.78
N VAL A 35 18.72 3.81 2.19
CA VAL A 35 17.89 3.98 3.39
C VAL A 35 18.74 4.06 4.65
N ILE A 36 19.74 3.17 4.79
CA ILE A 36 20.66 3.17 5.93
C ILE A 36 21.47 4.48 5.97
N GLN A 37 21.98 4.92 4.83
CA GLN A 37 22.74 6.17 4.71
C GLN A 37 21.89 7.39 5.08
N LEU A 38 20.62 7.42 4.67
CA LEU A 38 19.68 8.47 5.08
C LEU A 38 19.55 8.51 6.60
N LEU A 39 19.26 7.38 7.24
CA LEU A 39 19.09 7.32 8.70
C LEU A 39 20.37 7.68 9.45
N ASN A 40 21.52 7.22 8.98
CA ASN A 40 22.83 7.61 9.53
C ASN A 40 23.07 9.11 9.42
N THR A 41 22.72 9.71 8.28
CA THR A 41 22.84 11.16 8.06
C THR A 41 21.93 11.95 9.00
N LEU A 42 20.67 11.53 9.15
CA LEU A 42 19.72 12.18 10.05
C LEU A 42 20.19 12.08 11.51
N ARG A 43 20.73 10.92 11.92
CA ARG A 43 21.26 10.74 13.27
C ARG A 43 22.53 11.54 13.50
N GLY A 44 23.46 11.56 12.55
CA GLY A 44 24.72 12.31 12.64
C GLY A 44 24.53 13.82 12.66
N LYS A 45 23.41 14.33 12.14
CA LYS A 45 22.99 15.74 12.23
C LYS A 45 22.09 16.04 13.44
N ASP A 46 21.90 15.08 14.34
CA ASP A 46 20.98 15.17 15.49
C ASP A 46 19.53 15.59 15.13
N LEU A 47 19.08 15.30 13.91
CA LEU A 47 17.69 15.54 13.47
C LEU A 47 16.72 14.47 13.98
N ILE A 48 17.24 13.32 14.37
CA ILE A 48 16.49 12.24 15.02
C ILE A 48 17.21 11.75 16.26
N ARG A 49 16.43 11.34 17.27
CA ARG A 49 16.93 10.73 18.51
C ARG A 49 17.35 9.29 18.25
N LYS A 50 18.20 8.75 19.13
CA LYS A 50 18.68 7.36 19.06
C LYS A 50 17.53 6.34 18.95
N TRP A 51 16.49 6.47 19.78
CA TRP A 51 15.37 5.54 19.75
C TRP A 51 14.57 5.59 18.43
N GLN A 52 14.46 6.77 17.80
CA GLN A 52 13.80 6.93 16.49
C GLN A 52 14.62 6.25 15.39
N TYR A 53 15.94 6.45 15.42
CA TYR A 53 16.88 5.79 14.53
C TYR A 53 16.79 4.26 14.66
N GLU A 54 16.85 3.72 15.87
CA GLU A 54 16.77 2.27 16.12
C GLU A 54 15.43 1.68 15.67
N GLN A 55 14.33 2.39 15.91
CA GLN A 55 13.00 1.97 15.47
C GLN A 55 12.85 1.95 13.94
N MET A 56 13.47 2.90 13.24
CA MET A 56 13.38 3.02 11.78
C MET A 56 14.41 2.17 11.02
N MET A 57 15.50 1.75 11.67
CA MET A 57 16.60 1.05 11.00
C MET A 57 16.16 -0.29 10.40
N PRO A 58 16.24 -0.49 9.08
CA PRO A 58 15.94 -1.78 8.46
C PRO A 58 16.87 -2.88 8.96
N ASP A 59 16.36 -4.11 9.02
CA ASP A 59 17.18 -5.28 9.31
C ASP A 59 17.55 -5.95 7.98
N ARG A 60 18.86 -5.96 7.68
CA ARG A 60 19.40 -6.51 6.43
C ARG A 60 19.05 -7.99 6.23
N THR A 61 18.81 -8.74 7.30
CA THR A 61 18.52 -10.18 7.24
C THR A 61 17.07 -10.49 6.92
N THR A 62 16.17 -9.53 7.14
CA THR A 62 14.72 -9.70 6.94
C THR A 62 14.15 -8.84 5.83
N CYS A 63 14.91 -7.86 5.33
CA CYS A 63 14.45 -6.99 4.27
C CYS A 63 14.47 -7.71 2.93
N GLU A 64 13.48 -7.37 2.09
CA GLU A 64 13.32 -7.92 0.75
C GLU A 64 13.14 -6.79 -0.27
N LEU A 65 13.44 -7.09 -1.55
CA LEU A 65 13.12 -6.17 -2.64
C LEU A 65 11.60 -6.18 -2.86
N ALA A 66 11.02 -5.04 -3.25
CA ALA A 66 9.62 -5.03 -3.64
C ALA A 66 9.36 -6.02 -4.79
N HIS A 67 8.25 -6.76 -4.70
CA HIS A 67 7.90 -7.79 -5.67
C HIS A 67 6.63 -7.41 -6.41
N LEU A 68 6.66 -7.51 -7.73
CA LEU A 68 5.48 -7.38 -8.58
C LEU A 68 4.92 -8.78 -8.88
N TYR A 69 3.64 -8.99 -8.59
CA TYR A 69 2.92 -10.19 -8.99
C TYR A 69 1.52 -9.85 -9.50
N PHE A 70 0.84 -10.84 -10.09
CA PHE A 70 -0.44 -10.62 -10.75
C PHE A 70 -1.53 -11.50 -10.13
N ASN A 71 -2.62 -10.87 -9.69
CA ASN A 71 -3.81 -11.58 -9.22
C ASN A 71 -4.89 -11.62 -10.31
N PRO A 72 -5.54 -12.78 -10.56
CA PRO A 72 -6.64 -12.85 -11.51
C PRO A 72 -7.89 -12.12 -10.99
N LYS A 73 -8.52 -11.30 -11.83
CA LYS A 73 -9.84 -10.72 -11.55
C LYS A 73 -10.93 -11.67 -12.04
N THR A 74 -11.18 -12.74 -11.28
CA THR A 74 -12.13 -13.83 -11.61
C THR A 74 -13.57 -13.39 -11.84
N HIS A 75 -13.96 -12.21 -11.34
CA HIS A 75 -15.30 -11.63 -11.47
C HIS A 75 -15.48 -10.74 -12.71
N LYS A 76 -14.48 -10.64 -13.59
CA LYS A 76 -14.56 -9.84 -14.82
C LYS A 76 -14.42 -10.73 -16.05
N ASP A 77 -15.14 -10.37 -17.11
CA ASP A 77 -15.04 -11.05 -18.40
C ASP A 77 -13.59 -11.07 -18.91
N GLY A 78 -13.19 -12.21 -19.45
CA GLY A 78 -11.82 -12.45 -19.90
C GLY A 78 -10.79 -12.61 -18.78
N ILE A 79 -11.18 -12.56 -17.49
CA ILE A 79 -10.34 -12.78 -16.30
C ILE A 79 -9.00 -12.02 -16.42
N PRO A 80 -9.02 -10.67 -16.48
CA PRO A 80 -7.82 -9.87 -16.60
C PRO A 80 -6.96 -9.98 -15.33
N VAL A 81 -5.67 -9.69 -15.47
CA VAL A 81 -4.74 -9.65 -14.33
C VAL A 81 -4.81 -8.29 -13.62
N ARG A 82 -4.59 -8.29 -12.29
CA ARG A 82 -4.35 -7.11 -11.48
C ARG A 82 -2.87 -7.11 -11.06
N PRO A 83 -2.06 -6.14 -11.50
CA PRO A 83 -0.71 -5.99 -10.95
C PRO A 83 -0.82 -5.64 -9.46
N ILE A 84 0.02 -6.28 -8.64
CA ILE A 84 0.18 -6.00 -7.22
C ILE A 84 1.66 -5.78 -6.96
N GLU A 85 2.01 -4.56 -6.57
CA GLU A 85 3.34 -4.25 -6.05
C GLU A 85 3.33 -4.47 -4.54
N SER A 86 3.97 -5.54 -4.09
CA SER A 86 4.17 -5.81 -2.67
C SER A 86 5.47 -5.17 -2.20
N THR A 87 5.33 -4.24 -1.26
CA THR A 87 6.43 -3.62 -0.52
C THR A 87 6.50 -4.15 0.91
N ILE A 88 5.85 -5.29 1.19
CA ILE A 88 5.96 -5.98 2.47
C ILE A 88 7.44 -6.35 2.66
N HIS A 89 8.00 -6.06 3.83
CA HIS A 89 9.41 -6.25 4.16
C HIS A 89 10.41 -5.36 3.39
N ALA A 90 9.94 -4.37 2.61
CA ALA A 90 10.83 -3.39 1.99
C ALA A 90 11.64 -2.61 3.06
N SER A 91 12.82 -2.12 2.67
CA SER A 91 13.72 -1.35 3.54
C SER A 91 13.08 -0.10 4.16
N THR A 92 12.01 0.42 3.57
CA THR A 92 11.24 1.57 4.06
C THR A 92 10.12 1.21 5.04
N THR A 93 9.81 -0.07 5.25
CA THR A 93 8.65 -0.52 6.05
C THR A 93 8.66 0.06 7.47
N LYS A 94 9.81 0.04 8.15
CA LYS A 94 9.95 0.55 9.52
C LYS A 94 9.80 2.08 9.58
N ILE A 95 10.26 2.79 8.55
CA ILE A 95 10.07 4.24 8.42
C ILE A 95 8.58 4.53 8.24
N SER A 96 7.88 3.82 7.34
CA SER A 96 6.44 4.00 7.12
C SER A 96 5.63 3.76 8.40
N LYS A 97 5.96 2.71 9.17
CA LYS A 97 5.32 2.44 10.47
C LYS A 97 5.59 3.55 11.49
N PHE A 98 6.81 4.06 11.53
CA PHE A 98 7.16 5.16 12.42
C PHE A 98 6.37 6.43 12.07
N LEU A 99 6.29 6.78 10.79
CA LEU A 99 5.51 7.92 10.31
C LEU A 99 4.00 7.72 10.57
N ASP A 100 3.47 6.52 10.35
CA ASP A 100 2.06 6.21 10.65
C ASP A 100 1.75 6.47 12.13
N ASN A 101 2.62 6.07 13.06
CA ASN A 101 2.43 6.34 14.49
C ASN A 101 2.40 7.85 14.81
N ILE A 102 3.15 8.68 14.09
CA ILE A 102 3.14 10.14 14.27
C ILE A 102 1.87 10.75 13.68
N LEU A 103 1.42 10.26 12.52
CA LEU A 103 0.29 10.82 11.78
C LEU A 103 -1.06 10.31 12.31
N ARG A 104 -1.10 9.11 12.90
CA ARG A 104 -2.33 8.43 13.36
C ARG A 104 -3.16 9.28 14.32
N PRO A 105 -2.60 9.97 15.34
CA PRO A 105 -3.40 10.83 16.21
C PRO A 105 -4.08 11.97 15.47
N ILE A 106 -3.44 12.53 14.44
CA ILE A 106 -4.02 13.60 13.61
C ILE A 106 -5.17 13.05 12.79
N PHE A 107 -4.96 11.90 12.13
CA PHE A 107 -6.01 11.20 11.41
C PHE A 107 -7.20 10.87 12.31
N ASP A 108 -6.95 10.35 13.50
CA ASP A 108 -7.98 9.99 14.46
C ASP A 108 -8.78 11.22 14.93
N ALA A 109 -8.12 12.36 15.13
CA ALA A 109 -8.76 13.58 15.58
C ALA A 109 -9.51 14.35 14.48
N LYS A 110 -9.15 14.19 13.21
CA LYS A 110 -9.65 15.03 12.10
C LYS A 110 -10.43 14.30 11.03
N CYS A 111 -10.08 13.05 10.74
CA CYS A 111 -10.57 12.34 9.55
C CYS A 111 -11.43 11.13 9.89
N LYS A 112 -11.24 10.52 11.07
CA LYS A 112 -11.85 9.24 11.44
C LYS A 112 -13.37 9.20 11.30
N ASP A 113 -14.06 10.25 11.72
CA ASP A 113 -15.54 10.30 11.67
C ASP A 113 -16.10 10.37 10.24
N THR A 114 -15.26 10.69 9.25
CA THR A 114 -15.63 10.79 7.83
C THR A 114 -14.99 9.71 6.97
N THR A 115 -14.15 8.85 7.57
CA THR A 115 -13.34 7.86 6.85
C THR A 115 -13.77 6.45 7.23
N ILE A 116 -14.11 5.65 6.23
CA ILE A 116 -14.29 4.21 6.38
C ILE A 116 -12.92 3.53 6.21
N ILE A 117 -12.49 2.78 7.23
CA ILE A 117 -11.13 2.20 7.30
C ILE A 117 -11.09 0.82 6.62
N ASP A 118 -12.12 0.01 6.84
CA ASP A 118 -12.26 -1.33 6.31
C ASP A 118 -13.75 -1.77 6.23
N GLY A 119 -13.99 -3.00 5.77
CA GLY A 119 -15.34 -3.54 5.67
C GLY A 119 -16.07 -3.65 7.02
N ALA A 120 -15.37 -4.00 8.10
CA ALA A 120 -15.99 -4.09 9.43
C ALA A 120 -16.42 -2.71 9.95
N SER A 121 -15.60 -1.69 9.72
CA SER A 121 -15.91 -0.29 10.02
C SER A 121 -17.12 0.19 9.21
N LEU A 122 -17.20 -0.18 7.93
CA LEU A 122 -18.35 0.15 7.08
C LEU A 122 -19.64 -0.44 7.64
N ILE A 123 -19.64 -1.74 7.98
CA ILE A 123 -20.83 -2.40 8.54
C ILE A 123 -21.23 -1.78 9.88
N THR A 124 -20.26 -1.40 10.70
CA THR A 124 -20.50 -0.72 11.98
C THR A 124 -21.17 0.64 11.78
N GLU A 125 -20.69 1.44 10.81
CA GLU A 125 -21.28 2.73 10.48
C GLU A 125 -22.68 2.58 9.89
N LEU A 126 -22.88 1.67 8.92
CA LEU A 126 -24.19 1.43 8.32
C LEU A 126 -25.23 0.94 9.32
N SER A 127 -24.82 0.20 10.34
CA SER A 127 -25.71 -0.23 11.42
C SER A 127 -26.34 0.95 12.18
N LYS A 128 -25.66 2.11 12.25
CA LYS A 128 -26.23 3.33 12.86
C LYS A 128 -27.40 3.87 12.03
N TYR A 129 -27.30 3.82 10.70
CA TYR A 129 -28.37 4.25 9.79
C TYR A 129 -29.54 3.26 9.80
N ASN A 130 -29.24 1.96 9.86
CA ASN A 130 -30.25 0.91 9.99
C ASN A 130 -31.09 1.09 11.27
N LYS A 131 -30.44 1.30 12.42
CA LYS A 131 -31.14 1.56 13.71
C LYS A 131 -32.03 2.80 13.68
N LYS A 132 -31.71 3.78 12.83
CA LYS A 132 -32.52 4.99 12.62
C LYS A 132 -33.60 4.83 11.55
N GLY A 133 -33.76 3.64 10.95
CA GLY A 133 -34.71 3.39 9.86
C GLY A 133 -34.35 4.09 8.53
N LEU A 134 -33.09 4.54 8.39
CA LEU A 134 -32.60 5.27 7.21
C LEU A 134 -32.02 4.35 6.13
N LEU A 135 -31.73 3.09 6.47
CA LEU A 135 -31.26 2.08 5.53
C LEU A 135 -32.44 1.21 5.07
N LYS A 136 -33.02 1.54 3.92
CA LYS A 136 -34.17 0.84 3.32
C LYS A 136 -33.69 -0.09 2.20
N PRO A 137 -34.49 -1.09 1.80
CA PRO A 137 -34.18 -1.90 0.59
C PRO A 137 -34.03 -1.06 -0.68
N THR A 138 -34.62 0.14 -0.72
CA THR A 138 -34.51 1.10 -1.81
C THR A 138 -33.34 2.08 -1.67
N THR A 139 -32.54 1.98 -0.60
CA THR A 139 -31.38 2.85 -0.39
C THR A 139 -30.29 2.52 -1.41
N LEU A 140 -29.89 3.53 -2.18
CA LEU A 140 -28.83 3.42 -3.17
C LEU A 140 -27.48 3.74 -2.53
N PHE A 141 -26.49 2.90 -2.82
CA PHE A 141 -25.09 3.17 -2.51
C PHE A 141 -24.42 3.72 -3.78
N CYS A 142 -23.92 4.95 -3.69
CA CYS A 142 -23.22 5.59 -4.78
C CYS A 142 -21.77 5.83 -4.40
N THR A 143 -20.86 5.57 -5.33
CA THR A 143 -19.44 5.89 -5.21
C THR A 143 -19.08 6.86 -6.32
N PHE A 144 -18.34 7.91 -5.99
CA PHE A 144 -17.85 8.89 -6.95
C PHE A 144 -16.34 9.02 -6.80
N ASP A 145 -15.62 8.86 -7.90
CA ASP A 145 -14.18 9.09 -7.92
C ASP A 145 -13.90 10.57 -8.17
N ILE A 146 -13.22 11.23 -7.22
CA ILE A 146 -12.75 12.60 -7.41
C ILE A 146 -11.53 12.54 -8.33
N ARG A 147 -11.68 13.05 -9.57
CA ARG A 147 -10.61 13.00 -10.58
C ARG A 147 -9.64 14.18 -10.52
N ASN A 148 -10.09 15.33 -10.00
CA ASN A 148 -9.30 16.55 -9.78
C ASN A 148 -9.90 17.31 -8.58
N LEU A 149 -9.04 17.91 -7.76
CA LEU A 149 -9.40 18.78 -6.63
C LEU A 149 -9.19 20.26 -6.99
#